data_AF-A0A533XNC1-F1
#
_entry.id   AF-A0A533XNC1-F1
#
_cell.length_a   1.000
_cell.length_b   1.000
_cell.length_c   1.000
_cell.angle_alpha   90.00
_cell.angle_beta   90.00
_cell.angle_gamma   90.00
#
_symmetry.space_group_name_H-M   'P 1'
#
loop_
_entity.id
_entity.type
_entity.pdbx_description
1 polymer ?
#
loop_
_entity_poly.entity_id
_entity_poly.type
_entity_poly.pdbx_seq_one_letter_code
_entity_poly.pdbx_strand_id
1 'polypeptide(L)'
;MPITSTGLISGINADSIISQIQDAERKPIAQLQARQSGYQGQISALLALSNTLSTFAAVATSVNNPANFNTRTAGVTKTPAGVSVLSATAGSTATNGSYSLTVQQLAQAQKKASQGFVDQNTTAVASGAGTFKFKVGNSGTEYSATVSSSTTLQGLRDAINSSGGSVVATIINDGTGSNPYRLVLTANSSGADNTITITNNNSTLDFTNKKIEAAYASTSNSFAGTVSSNAGDNYTGTTNKTFLVQAVTGGAPDTATYKFSIDGGITYLGFGGVAYNASALAGTAGAGIFAASGLTAIDGSGATNEGVQIGFGATGTRWMWSIPNSKKDRMRSSRSTTPRLRKAPIRSSTLFKASP
;
A
#
# COMPACT_ATOMS: atom_id res chain seq x y z
N MET A 1 31.88 117.83 12.24
CA MET A 1 30.79 117.49 11.30
C MET A 1 29.53 117.24 12.14
N PRO A 2 28.40 117.87 11.79
CA PRO A 2 27.17 117.79 12.57
C PRO A 2 26.51 116.41 12.39
N ILE A 3 25.76 115.98 13.40
CA ILE A 3 24.88 114.82 13.32
C ILE A 3 23.62 115.29 12.59
N THR A 4 23.42 114.83 11.36
CA THR A 4 22.21 115.09 10.58
C THR A 4 21.10 114.13 11.02
N SER A 5 20.13 114.66 11.78
CA SER A 5 18.85 114.00 12.05
C SER A 5 18.04 113.98 10.77
N THR A 6 17.91 112.78 10.16
CA THR A 6 17.06 112.58 8.99
C THR A 6 15.67 112.18 9.50
N GLY A 7 14.73 113.11 9.34
CA GLY A 7 13.37 113.03 9.86
C GLY A 7 12.50 111.93 9.25
N LEU A 8 11.52 111.52 10.06
CA LEU A 8 10.54 110.43 9.94
C LEU A 8 9.51 110.56 8.80
N ILE A 9 9.77 111.33 7.74
CA ILE A 9 8.70 111.79 6.81
C ILE A 9 8.79 111.23 5.37
N SER A 10 9.84 110.50 4.97
CA SER A 10 9.88 109.93 3.60
C SER A 10 9.40 108.48 3.54
N GLY A 11 8.22 108.27 2.94
CA GLY A 11 7.84 106.99 2.36
C GLY A 11 7.77 105.83 3.34
N ILE A 12 6.89 105.93 4.35
CA ILE A 12 6.52 104.78 5.18
C ILE A 12 5.89 103.74 4.25
N ASN A 13 6.72 102.81 3.77
CA ASN A 13 6.27 101.57 3.19
C ASN A 13 5.78 100.73 4.37
N ALA A 14 4.51 100.93 4.73
CA ALA A 14 3.86 100.28 5.86
C ALA A 14 4.03 98.76 5.78
N ASP A 15 3.99 98.19 4.58
CA ASP A 15 4.22 96.76 4.36
C ASP A 15 5.63 96.31 4.79
N SER A 16 6.66 97.13 4.57
CA SER A 16 8.04 96.83 5.00
C SER A 16 8.24 96.94 6.52
N ILE A 17 7.56 97.88 7.20
CA ILE A 17 7.61 97.99 8.66
C ILE A 17 6.81 96.86 9.30
N ILE A 18 5.65 96.52 8.72
CA ILE A 18 4.85 95.38 9.14
C ILE A 18 5.63 94.07 8.94
N SER A 19 6.37 93.90 7.84
CA SER A 19 7.22 92.72 7.63
C SER A 19 8.37 92.67 8.64
N GLN A 20 9.03 93.81 8.92
CA GLN A 20 10.12 93.88 9.90
C GLN A 20 9.65 93.59 11.34
N ILE A 21 8.45 94.04 11.72
CA ILE A 21 7.82 93.72 13.01
C ILE A 21 7.42 92.24 13.04
N GLN A 22 6.81 91.71 11.98
CA GLN A 22 6.49 90.28 11.87
C GLN A 22 7.74 89.40 11.95
N ASP A 23 8.84 89.79 11.30
CA ASP A 23 10.10 89.05 11.37
C ASP A 23 10.73 89.12 12.76
N ALA A 24 10.65 90.28 13.43
CA ALA A 24 11.08 90.41 14.82
C ALA A 24 10.23 89.56 15.78
N GLU A 25 8.91 89.50 15.56
CA GLU A 25 7.98 88.66 16.31
C GLU A 25 8.13 87.16 15.98
N ARG A 26 8.65 86.80 14.79
CA ARG A 26 8.96 85.41 14.39
C ARG A 26 10.32 84.91 14.87
N LYS A 27 11.25 85.77 15.29
CA LYS A 27 12.57 85.36 15.83
C LYS A 27 12.48 84.31 16.96
N PRO A 28 11.60 84.43 17.96
CA PRO A 28 11.44 83.40 18.99
C PRO A 28 11.00 82.05 18.42
N ILE A 29 10.12 82.07 17.41
CA ILE A 29 9.65 80.85 16.73
C ILE A 29 10.81 80.20 15.98
N ALA A 30 11.62 80.97 15.24
CA ALA A 30 12.80 80.48 14.55
C ALA A 30 13.84 79.88 15.53
N GLN A 31 14.01 80.50 16.70
CA GLN A 31 14.88 79.96 17.76
C GLN A 31 14.33 78.65 18.34
N LEU A 32 13.02 78.54 18.56
CA LEU A 32 12.38 77.30 19.01
C LEU A 32 12.47 76.19 17.96
N GLN A 33 12.29 76.51 16.67
CA GLN A 33 12.47 75.58 15.55
C GLN A 33 13.92 75.08 15.44
N ALA A 34 14.90 75.98 15.61
CA ALA A 34 16.31 75.60 15.65
C ALA A 34 16.63 74.67 16.84
N ARG A 35 16.06 74.96 18.03
CA ARG A 35 16.17 74.07 19.20
C ARG A 35 15.51 72.72 18.96
N GLN A 36 14.32 72.70 18.36
CA GLN A 36 13.61 71.46 18.01
C GLN A 36 14.45 70.61 17.04
N SER A 37 15.04 71.21 16.01
CA SER A 37 15.94 70.52 15.08
C SER A 37 17.18 69.95 15.79
N GLY A 38 17.78 70.72 16.72
CA GLY A 38 18.88 70.26 17.56
C GLY A 38 18.50 69.05 18.43
N TYR A 39 17.35 69.11 19.12
CA TYR A 39 16.84 67.98 19.90
C TYR A 39 16.50 66.77 19.03
N GLN A 40 15.95 66.97 17.83
CA GLN A 40 15.66 65.87 16.91
C GLN A 40 16.94 65.17 16.46
N GLY A 41 18.02 65.92 16.20
CA GLY A 41 19.34 65.37 15.90
C GLY A 41 19.94 64.57 17.08
N GLN A 42 19.80 65.07 18.31
CA GLN A 42 20.21 64.35 19.52
C GLN A 42 19.43 63.06 19.73
N ILE A 43 18.11 63.07 19.52
CA ILE A 43 17.26 61.88 19.60
C ILE A 43 17.69 60.84 18.57
N SER A 44 17.92 61.23 17.31
CA SER A 44 18.38 60.33 16.26
C SER A 44 19.75 59.71 16.57
N ALA A 45 20.69 60.51 17.10
CA ALA A 45 21.99 60.01 17.53
C ALA A 45 21.89 59.01 18.69
N LEU A 46 21.03 59.28 19.68
CA LEU A 46 20.79 58.39 20.82
C LEU A 46 20.11 57.09 20.39
N LEU A 47 19.15 57.14 19.46
CA LEU A 47 18.51 55.96 18.88
C LEU A 47 19.52 55.10 18.10
N ALA A 48 20.38 55.73 17.29
CA ALA A 48 21.45 55.02 16.59
C ALA A 48 22.39 54.32 17.58
N LEU A 49 22.80 55.02 18.65
CA LEU A 49 23.63 54.43 19.70
C LEU A 49 22.91 53.27 20.40
N SER A 50 21.64 53.43 20.76
CA SER A 50 20.83 52.37 21.39
C SER A 50 20.74 51.11 20.53
N ASN A 51 20.52 51.27 19.22
CA ASN A 51 20.49 50.15 18.26
C ASN A 51 21.85 49.45 18.18
N THR A 52 22.95 50.20 18.13
CA THR A 52 24.30 49.61 18.10
C THR A 52 24.63 48.86 19.38
N LEU A 53 24.26 49.40 20.56
CA LEU A 53 24.43 48.73 21.85
C LEU A 53 23.57 47.48 21.97
N SER A 54 22.32 47.53 21.50
CA SER A 54 21.43 46.36 21.47
C SER A 54 22.01 45.25 20.59
N THR A 55 22.53 45.60 19.40
CA THR A 55 23.18 44.65 18.49
C THR A 55 24.45 44.07 19.12
N PHE A 56 25.29 44.91 19.74
CA PHE A 56 26.48 44.46 20.43
C PHE A 56 26.17 43.53 21.59
N ALA A 57 25.16 43.86 22.41
CA ALA A 57 24.70 43.02 23.50
C ALA A 57 24.24 41.64 22.97
N ALA A 58 23.48 41.61 21.87
CA ALA A 58 23.04 40.36 21.25
C ALA A 58 24.22 39.49 20.78
N VAL A 59 25.23 40.10 20.15
CA VAL A 59 26.46 39.39 19.74
C VAL A 59 27.23 38.89 20.97
N ALA A 60 27.40 39.72 21.99
CA ALA A 60 28.08 39.33 23.23
C ALA A 60 27.37 38.15 23.92
N THR A 61 26.03 38.16 23.99
CA THR A 61 25.25 37.04 24.53
C THR A 61 25.40 35.78 23.67
N SER A 62 25.41 35.91 22.34
CA SER A 62 25.62 34.76 21.44
C SER A 62 27.00 34.14 21.61
N VAL A 63 28.05 34.96 21.70
CA VAL A 63 29.43 34.50 21.91
C VAL A 63 29.63 33.95 23.32
N ASN A 64 28.88 34.42 24.33
CA ASN A 64 28.97 33.91 25.69
C ASN A 64 28.21 32.59 25.92
N ASN A 65 27.88 31.84 24.86
CA ASN A 65 27.28 30.52 24.96
C ASN A 65 28.32 29.42 24.68
N PRO A 66 28.78 28.68 25.71
CA PRO A 66 29.75 27.59 25.55
C PRO A 66 29.32 26.50 24.56
N ALA A 67 28.01 26.31 24.33
CA ALA A 67 27.50 25.35 23.35
C ALA A 67 27.94 25.67 21.91
N ASN A 68 28.22 26.95 21.61
CA ASN A 68 28.69 27.38 20.29
C ASN A 68 30.14 26.95 20.00
N PHE A 69 30.95 26.69 21.03
CA PHE A 69 32.35 26.26 20.89
C PHE A 69 32.54 24.75 20.97
N ASN A 70 31.57 24.04 21.55
CA ASN A 70 31.57 22.57 21.63
C ASN A 70 30.71 21.94 20.52
N THR A 71 30.71 22.54 19.33
CA THR A 71 30.02 21.96 18.18
C THR A 71 30.82 20.78 17.64
N ARG A 72 30.12 19.67 17.40
CA ARG A 72 30.69 18.46 16.80
C ARG A 72 30.02 18.24 15.45
N THR A 73 30.81 17.84 14.47
CA THR A 73 30.30 17.47 13.14
C THR A 73 30.49 15.97 12.93
N ALA A 74 29.56 15.36 12.21
CA ALA A 74 29.66 13.98 11.80
C ALA A 74 29.76 13.94 10.27
N GLY A 75 30.83 13.33 9.76
CA GLY A 75 30.99 13.02 8.34
C GLY A 75 30.69 11.55 8.12
N VAL A 76 29.88 11.24 7.10
CA VAL A 76 29.58 9.85 6.71
C VAL A 76 30.13 9.61 5.32
N THR A 77 31.01 8.61 5.20
CA THR A 77 31.55 8.19 3.90
C THR A 77 30.51 7.35 3.17
N LYS A 78 30.32 7.62 1.88
CA LYS A 78 29.47 6.82 0.99
C LYS A 78 30.08 5.43 0.79
N THR A 79 29.24 4.48 0.39
CA THR A 79 29.74 3.18 -0.08
C THR A 79 30.66 3.35 -1.31
N PRO A 80 31.48 2.34 -1.67
CA PRO A 80 32.27 2.39 -2.91
C PRO A 80 31.43 2.69 -4.17
N ALA A 81 30.13 2.35 -4.16
CA ALA A 81 29.17 2.64 -5.22
C ALA A 81 28.56 4.06 -5.14
N GLY A 82 29.01 4.92 -4.23
CA GLY A 82 28.54 6.29 -4.08
C GLY A 82 27.17 6.45 -3.41
N VAL A 83 26.63 5.38 -2.80
CA VAL A 83 25.30 5.38 -2.18
C VAL A 83 25.41 5.83 -0.72
N SER A 84 24.53 6.76 -0.32
CA SER A 84 24.40 7.18 1.07
C SER A 84 23.48 6.20 1.81
N VAL A 85 24.03 5.46 2.78
CA VAL A 85 23.29 4.44 3.54
C VAL A 85 22.75 4.98 4.86
N LEU A 86 23.40 5.99 5.43
CA LEU A 86 23.01 6.63 6.67
C LEU A 86 23.40 8.10 6.68
N SER A 87 22.72 8.87 7.54
CA SER A 87 23.14 10.21 7.95
C SER A 87 23.37 10.22 9.45
N ALA A 88 24.34 10.99 9.93
CA ALA A 88 24.62 11.11 11.35
C ALA A 88 24.70 12.58 11.75
N THR A 89 24.26 12.89 12.97
CA THR A 89 24.43 14.19 13.62
C THR A 89 25.14 13.96 14.95
N ALA A 90 26.03 14.88 15.34
CA ALA A 90 26.79 14.77 16.58
C ALA A 90 26.31 15.84 17.57
N GLY A 91 25.96 15.40 18.79
CA GLY A 91 25.70 16.31 19.91
C GLY A 91 26.99 16.91 20.48
N SER A 92 26.86 17.95 21.32
CA SER A 92 28.01 18.63 21.94
C SER A 92 28.83 17.74 22.89
N THR A 93 28.25 16.63 23.35
CA THR A 93 28.90 15.63 24.22
C THR A 93 29.42 14.41 23.46
N ALA A 94 29.31 14.39 22.12
CA ALA A 94 29.78 13.26 21.33
C ALA A 94 31.31 13.11 21.41
N THR A 95 31.76 11.87 21.59
CA THR A 95 33.19 11.53 21.60
C THR A 95 33.77 11.65 20.20
N ASN A 96 34.92 12.31 20.07
CA ASN A 96 35.65 12.35 18.82
C ASN A 96 36.22 10.97 18.49
N GLY A 97 35.94 10.49 17.28
CA GLY A 97 36.46 9.21 16.83
C GLY A 97 36.02 8.89 15.42
N SER A 98 36.63 7.85 14.86
CA SER A 98 36.17 7.21 13.63
C SER A 98 35.45 5.92 14.00
N TYR A 99 34.24 5.73 13.46
CA TYR A 99 33.40 4.58 13.74
C TYR A 99 33.12 3.83 12.44
N SER A 100 33.35 2.51 12.45
CA SER A 100 32.95 1.63 11.35
C SER A 100 31.59 1.02 11.66
N LEU A 101 30.61 1.26 10.79
CA LEU A 101 29.22 0.84 10.96
C LEU A 101 28.81 -0.07 9.80
N THR A 102 28.11 -1.15 10.11
CA THR A 102 27.48 -2.03 9.12
C THR A 102 25.98 -2.10 9.40
N VAL A 103 25.17 -1.66 8.43
CA VAL A 103 23.70 -1.75 8.53
C VAL A 103 23.27 -3.12 8.03
N GLN A 104 22.77 -3.97 8.93
CA GLN A 104 22.31 -5.32 8.59
C GLN A 104 20.83 -5.33 8.17
N GLN A 105 19.98 -4.66 8.95
CA GLN A 105 18.54 -4.63 8.72
C GLN A 105 17.95 -3.31 9.24
N LEU A 106 17.00 -2.75 8.49
CA LEU A 106 16.24 -1.59 8.93
C LEU A 106 15.13 -2.02 9.89
N ALA A 107 14.93 -1.24 10.94
CA ALA A 107 13.73 -1.37 11.76
C ALA A 107 12.50 -1.11 10.88
N GLN A 108 11.50 -2.00 10.97
CA GLN A 108 10.25 -1.87 10.23
C GLN A 108 9.09 -1.72 11.23
N ALA A 109 8.06 -0.98 10.82
CA ALA A 109 6.80 -0.92 11.55
C ALA A 109 5.99 -2.19 11.30
N GLN A 110 5.40 -2.76 12.35
CA GLN A 110 4.55 -3.94 12.17
C GLN A 110 3.27 -3.55 11.42
N LYS A 111 2.87 -4.43 10.50
CA LYS A 111 1.57 -4.39 9.83
C LYS A 111 0.78 -5.65 10.18
N LYS A 112 -0.51 -5.50 10.48
CA LYS A 112 -1.47 -6.59 10.64
C LYS A 112 -2.62 -6.36 9.69
N ALA A 113 -2.85 -7.31 8.78
CA ALA A 113 -3.98 -7.29 7.87
C ALA A 113 -5.07 -8.26 8.35
N SER A 114 -6.34 -7.91 8.11
CA SER A 114 -7.46 -8.82 8.28
C SER A 114 -7.55 -9.84 7.16
N GLN A 115 -8.43 -10.84 7.31
CA GLN A 115 -8.92 -11.58 6.15
C GLN A 115 -9.68 -10.65 5.18
N GLY A 116 -9.91 -11.13 3.96
CA GLY A 116 -10.65 -10.39 2.94
C GLY A 116 -12.11 -10.19 3.34
N PHE A 117 -12.67 -9.03 3.00
CA PHE A 117 -14.05 -8.66 3.27
C PHE A 117 -14.74 -8.15 2.00
N VAL A 118 -16.06 -8.33 1.94
CA VAL A 118 -16.86 -8.20 0.70
C VAL A 118 -16.93 -6.77 0.17
N ASP A 119 -17.03 -5.79 1.05
CA ASP A 119 -17.13 -4.37 0.70
C ASP A 119 -16.60 -3.47 1.81
N GLN A 120 -16.58 -2.16 1.58
CA GLN A 120 -16.08 -1.21 2.58
C GLN A 120 -17.17 -0.56 3.43
N ASN A 121 -18.40 -0.43 2.94
CA ASN A 121 -19.38 0.55 3.43
C ASN A 121 -20.83 0.07 3.50
N THR A 122 -21.14 -1.15 3.09
CA THR A 122 -22.49 -1.70 3.09
C THR A 122 -22.66 -2.86 4.07
N THR A 123 -21.73 -3.83 4.07
CA THR A 123 -21.84 -5.00 4.93
C THR A 123 -21.26 -4.72 6.31
N ALA A 124 -21.99 -5.10 7.35
CA ALA A 124 -21.54 -4.95 8.74
C ALA A 124 -20.42 -5.95 9.07
N VAL A 125 -19.37 -5.46 9.73
CA VAL A 125 -18.24 -6.27 10.23
C VAL A 125 -18.49 -6.83 11.63
N ALA A 126 -19.61 -6.53 12.27
CA ALA A 126 -19.97 -7.07 13.57
C ALA A 126 -21.44 -7.48 13.59
N SER A 127 -21.77 -8.51 14.37
CA SER A 127 -23.14 -9.01 14.52
C SER A 127 -23.92 -8.31 15.65
N GLY A 128 -23.22 -7.55 16.51
CA GLY A 128 -23.82 -6.89 17.66
C GLY A 128 -22.93 -5.79 18.24
N ALA A 129 -23.38 -5.17 19.34
CA ALA A 129 -22.60 -4.18 20.07
C ALA A 129 -21.39 -4.83 20.75
N GLY A 130 -20.24 -4.16 20.69
CA GLY A 130 -19.01 -4.65 21.29
C GLY A 130 -17.86 -3.67 21.12
N THR A 131 -16.64 -4.16 21.31
CA THR A 131 -15.43 -3.36 21.14
C THR A 131 -14.36 -4.10 20.35
N PHE A 132 -13.58 -3.34 19.59
CA PHE A 132 -12.32 -3.77 19.02
C PHE A 132 -11.21 -3.06 19.80
N LYS A 133 -10.40 -3.84 20.53
CA LYS A 133 -9.35 -3.32 21.39
C LYS A 133 -7.98 -3.78 20.94
N PHE A 134 -7.03 -2.86 20.99
CA PHE A 134 -5.66 -3.11 20.57
C PHE A 134 -4.67 -2.28 21.37
N LYS A 135 -3.43 -2.75 21.42
CA LYS A 135 -2.28 -2.03 21.99
C LYS A 135 -1.05 -2.25 21.14
N VAL A 136 -0.07 -1.35 21.29
CA VAL A 136 1.25 -1.46 20.65
C VAL A 136 2.32 -1.64 21.72
N GLY A 137 3.07 -2.72 21.61
CA GLY A 137 4.06 -3.13 22.60
C GLY A 137 3.45 -3.75 23.87
N ASN A 138 4.30 -4.38 24.67
CA ASN A 138 3.85 -5.18 25.80
C ASN A 138 3.15 -4.33 26.88
N SER A 139 3.69 -3.13 27.15
CA SER A 139 3.20 -2.17 28.15
C SER A 139 2.52 -0.95 27.54
N GLY A 140 2.11 -1.03 26.26
CA GLY A 140 1.45 0.09 25.60
C GLY A 140 0.03 0.35 26.11
N THR A 141 -0.41 1.60 25.97
CA THR A 141 -1.81 2.00 26.20
C THR A 141 -2.75 1.17 25.34
N GLU A 142 -3.81 0.64 25.96
CA GLU A 142 -4.89 -0.03 25.23
C GLU A 142 -5.87 1.02 24.67
N TYR A 143 -6.15 0.91 23.39
CA TYR A 143 -7.13 1.71 22.68
C TYR A 143 -8.36 0.86 22.35
N SER A 144 -9.52 1.52 22.26
CA SER A 144 -10.79 0.86 22.02
C SER A 144 -11.57 1.59 20.93
N ALA A 145 -12.06 0.84 19.96
CA ALA A 145 -13.03 1.28 18.96
C ALA A 145 -14.36 0.54 19.21
N THR A 146 -15.46 1.28 19.28
CA THR A 146 -16.79 0.67 19.45
C THR A 146 -17.25 0.06 18.13
N VAL A 147 -17.87 -1.11 18.21
CA VAL A 147 -18.54 -1.76 17.07
C VAL A 147 -20.01 -2.04 17.39
N SER A 148 -20.83 -2.07 16.36
CA SER A 148 -22.27 -2.38 16.40
C SER A 148 -22.65 -3.24 15.21
N SER A 149 -23.89 -3.73 15.19
CA SER A 149 -24.47 -4.44 14.04
C SER A 149 -24.57 -3.61 12.75
N SER A 150 -24.30 -2.31 12.82
CA SER A 150 -24.24 -1.40 11.65
C SER A 150 -22.82 -0.94 11.31
N THR A 151 -21.81 -1.34 12.08
CA THR A 151 -20.43 -0.93 11.82
C THR A 151 -19.92 -1.63 10.57
N THR A 152 -19.52 -0.84 9.57
CA THR A 152 -18.91 -1.31 8.32
C THR A 152 -17.39 -1.37 8.45
N LEU A 153 -16.69 -1.92 7.45
CA LEU A 153 -15.23 -1.94 7.43
C LEU A 153 -14.64 -0.52 7.52
N GLN A 154 -15.23 0.42 6.78
CA GLN A 154 -14.92 1.84 6.84
C GLN A 154 -15.20 2.42 8.22
N GLY A 155 -16.37 2.12 8.80
CA GLY A 155 -16.72 2.58 10.14
C GLY A 155 -15.72 2.11 11.20
N LEU A 156 -15.26 0.86 11.12
CA LEU A 156 -14.23 0.34 12.02
C LEU A 156 -12.88 1.01 11.81
N ARG A 157 -12.45 1.23 10.55
CA ARG A 157 -11.23 1.99 10.24
C ARG A 157 -11.26 3.37 10.89
N ASP A 158 -12.35 4.10 10.68
CA ASP A 158 -12.51 5.47 11.15
C ASP A 158 -12.55 5.49 12.69
N ALA A 159 -13.25 4.55 13.33
CA ALA A 159 -13.28 4.41 14.79
C ALA A 159 -11.89 4.11 15.38
N ILE A 160 -11.08 3.25 14.73
CA ILE A 160 -9.71 2.97 15.15
C ILE A 160 -8.82 4.21 15.02
N ASN A 161 -8.92 4.95 13.90
CA ASN A 161 -8.13 6.16 13.70
C ASN A 161 -8.56 7.30 14.65
N SER A 162 -9.85 7.39 14.98
CA SER A 162 -10.37 8.35 15.95
C SER A 162 -10.03 8.03 17.40
N SER A 163 -9.62 6.80 17.73
CA SER A 163 -9.22 6.45 19.10
C SER A 163 -7.88 7.07 19.53
N GLY A 164 -7.22 7.86 18.66
CA GLY A 164 -5.98 8.58 18.98
C GLY A 164 -4.75 7.68 19.13
N GLY A 165 -4.74 6.55 18.41
CA GLY A 165 -3.88 5.41 18.71
C GLY A 165 -2.43 5.45 18.20
N SER A 166 -1.67 4.46 18.67
CA SER A 166 -0.30 4.11 18.21
C SER A 166 -0.28 3.35 16.88
N VAL A 167 -1.42 3.27 16.18
CA VAL A 167 -1.57 2.60 14.88
C VAL A 167 -2.38 3.46 13.92
N VAL A 168 -2.16 3.28 12.63
CA VAL A 168 -3.02 3.78 11.55
C VAL A 168 -3.75 2.61 10.90
N ALA A 169 -5.07 2.70 10.83
CA ALA A 169 -5.92 1.77 10.09
C ALA A 169 -6.15 2.28 8.66
N THR A 170 -5.95 1.39 7.69
CA THR A 170 -6.20 1.65 6.26
C THR A 170 -6.99 0.49 5.67
N ILE A 171 -7.75 0.75 4.60
CA ILE A 171 -8.42 -0.29 3.84
C ILE A 171 -7.71 -0.41 2.50
N ILE A 172 -7.30 -1.63 2.15
CA ILE A 172 -6.68 -1.94 0.87
C ILE A 172 -7.64 -2.82 0.10
N ASN A 173 -7.92 -2.44 -1.15
CA ASN A 173 -8.53 -3.34 -2.12
C ASN A 173 -7.39 -4.07 -2.84
N ASP A 174 -7.21 -5.36 -2.57
CA ASP A 174 -6.17 -6.19 -3.17
C ASP A 174 -6.64 -6.89 -4.46
N GLY A 175 -7.88 -6.65 -4.87
CA GLY A 175 -8.52 -7.23 -6.04
C GLY A 175 -8.92 -8.69 -5.86
N THR A 176 -8.87 -9.29 -4.65
CA THR A 176 -9.18 -10.72 -4.48
C THR A 176 -10.68 -11.03 -4.48
N GLY A 177 -11.21 -11.33 -5.66
CA GLY A 177 -12.47 -12.05 -5.83
C GLY A 177 -13.66 -11.36 -5.17
N SER A 178 -14.49 -12.14 -4.48
CA SER A 178 -15.68 -11.62 -3.78
C SER A 178 -15.35 -10.86 -2.50
N ASN A 179 -14.13 -10.99 -1.96
CA ASN A 179 -13.72 -10.41 -0.68
C ASN A 179 -12.42 -9.59 -0.81
N PRO A 180 -12.38 -8.54 -1.64
CA PRO A 180 -11.14 -7.87 -2.01
C PRO A 180 -10.66 -6.83 -0.99
N TYR A 181 -11.46 -6.49 0.03
CA TYR A 181 -11.13 -5.42 0.97
C TYR A 181 -10.49 -5.98 2.24
N ARG A 182 -9.31 -5.47 2.62
CA ARG A 182 -8.63 -5.82 3.87
C ARG A 182 -8.41 -4.60 4.74
N LEU A 183 -8.69 -4.73 6.04
CA LEU A 183 -8.30 -3.74 7.02
C LEU A 183 -6.85 -4.00 7.43
N VAL A 184 -5.99 -3.00 7.26
CA VAL A 184 -4.57 -3.07 7.60
C VAL A 184 -4.25 -2.07 8.70
N LEU A 185 -3.79 -2.59 9.82
CA LEU A 185 -3.29 -1.82 10.96
C LEU A 185 -1.77 -1.70 10.82
N THR A 186 -1.25 -0.48 10.83
CA THR A 186 0.19 -0.19 10.77
C THR A 186 0.62 0.53 12.04
N ALA A 187 1.66 0.05 12.71
CA ALA A 187 2.21 0.74 13.88
C ALA A 187 2.87 2.06 13.46
N ASN A 188 2.73 3.12 14.27
CA ASN A 188 3.34 4.43 13.97
C ASN A 188 4.86 4.42 14.10
N SER A 189 5.40 3.49 14.90
CA SER A 189 6.82 3.36 15.19
C SER A 189 7.37 2.02 14.70
N SER A 190 8.59 2.03 14.19
CA SER A 190 9.32 0.82 13.81
C SER A 190 9.96 0.11 15.00
N GLY A 191 10.26 -1.17 14.85
CA GLY A 191 11.03 -1.94 15.85
C GLY A 191 10.23 -3.06 16.49
N ALA A 192 10.94 -4.07 17.03
CA ALA A 192 10.34 -5.28 17.57
C ALA A 192 9.46 -5.02 18.81
N ASP A 193 9.72 -3.96 19.56
CA ASP A 193 8.92 -3.58 20.73
C ASP A 193 7.57 -2.95 20.33
N ASN A 194 7.45 -2.47 19.09
CA ASN A 194 6.24 -1.80 18.59
C ASN A 194 5.29 -2.78 17.90
N THR A 195 5.04 -3.92 18.56
CA THR A 195 4.14 -4.95 18.03
C THR A 195 2.67 -4.67 18.36
N ILE A 196 1.81 -4.73 17.35
CA ILE A 196 0.35 -4.60 17.45
C ILE A 196 -0.21 -5.91 18.04
N THR A 197 -0.85 -5.78 19.20
CA THR A 197 -1.61 -6.85 19.84
C THR A 197 -3.08 -6.46 19.85
N ILE A 198 -3.94 -7.30 19.28
CA ILE A 198 -5.40 -7.15 19.38
C ILE A 198 -5.82 -7.92 20.62
N THR A 199 -6.33 -7.20 21.62
CA THR A 199 -6.67 -7.75 22.95
C THR A 199 -8.14 -8.14 23.05
N ASN A 200 -9.00 -7.52 22.25
CA ASN A 200 -10.39 -7.92 22.11
C ASN A 200 -10.87 -7.65 20.68
N ASN A 201 -11.67 -8.54 20.13
CA ASN A 201 -12.22 -8.41 18.79
C ASN A 201 -13.65 -8.93 18.75
N ASN A 202 -14.63 -8.01 18.84
CA ASN A 202 -16.05 -8.33 18.63
C ASN A 202 -16.51 -8.15 17.17
N SER A 203 -15.59 -8.07 16.22
CA SER A 203 -15.89 -8.11 14.79
C SER A 203 -15.76 -9.53 14.23
N THR A 204 -16.20 -9.74 12.99
CA THR A 204 -16.02 -10.98 12.22
C THR A 204 -14.64 -11.03 11.53
N LEU A 205 -13.84 -9.97 11.65
CA LEU A 205 -12.52 -9.91 11.06
C LEU A 205 -11.52 -10.78 11.85
N ASP A 206 -10.62 -11.44 11.15
CA ASP A 206 -9.56 -12.29 11.66
C ASP A 206 -8.20 -11.67 11.34
N PHE A 207 -7.39 -11.46 12.37
CA PHE A 207 -6.04 -10.89 12.30
C PHE A 207 -4.97 -11.84 12.87
N THR A 208 -5.38 -13.07 13.18
CA THR A 208 -4.58 -14.05 13.91
C THR A 208 -4.30 -15.26 13.05
N ASN A 209 -5.33 -15.84 12.42
CA ASN A 209 -5.14 -17.03 11.61
C ASN A 209 -4.69 -16.64 10.21
N LYS A 210 -3.60 -17.25 9.79
CA LYS A 210 -3.05 -17.07 8.44
C LYS A 210 -3.73 -18.08 7.52
N LYS A 211 -4.42 -17.60 6.49
CA LYS A 211 -5.24 -18.44 5.62
C LYS A 211 -4.80 -18.35 4.16
N ILE A 212 -4.89 -19.48 3.45
CA ILE A 212 -4.98 -19.49 2.00
C ILE A 212 -6.45 -19.29 1.65
N GLU A 213 -6.74 -18.24 0.88
CA GLU A 213 -8.11 -17.95 0.44
C GLU A 213 -8.53 -18.89 -0.71
N ALA A 214 -9.85 -19.01 -0.91
CA ALA A 214 -10.38 -19.74 -2.05
C ALA A 214 -9.90 -19.09 -3.37
N ALA A 215 -9.41 -19.92 -4.29
CA ALA A 215 -9.14 -19.45 -5.65
C ALA A 215 -10.45 -19.04 -6.34
N TYR A 216 -10.38 -18.01 -7.16
CA TYR A 216 -11.51 -17.54 -7.95
C TYR A 216 -11.06 -17.25 -9.39
N ALA A 217 -11.97 -17.47 -10.34
CA ALA A 217 -11.77 -17.04 -11.71
C ALA A 217 -12.27 -15.59 -11.87
N SER A 218 -11.48 -14.73 -12.50
CA SER A 218 -11.92 -13.37 -12.84
C SER A 218 -13.13 -13.43 -13.77
N THR A 219 -14.11 -12.54 -13.54
CA THR A 219 -15.33 -12.40 -14.37
C THR A 219 -15.04 -11.91 -15.78
N SER A 220 -13.83 -11.38 -16.03
CA SER A 220 -13.38 -10.97 -17.37
C SER A 220 -12.70 -12.11 -18.15
N ASN A 221 -12.63 -13.32 -17.60
CA ASN A 221 -11.97 -14.46 -18.22
C ASN A 221 -12.96 -15.30 -19.07
N SER A 222 -12.50 -15.81 -20.20
CA SER A 222 -13.25 -16.77 -21.06
C SER A 222 -13.11 -18.23 -20.59
N PHE A 223 -12.38 -18.48 -19.51
CA PHE A 223 -12.22 -19.83 -18.95
C PHE A 223 -13.53 -20.32 -18.32
N ALA A 224 -14.06 -21.43 -18.83
CA ALA A 224 -15.32 -22.03 -18.37
C ALA A 224 -15.15 -23.08 -17.25
N GLY A 225 -13.92 -23.45 -16.91
CA GLY A 225 -13.64 -24.48 -15.89
C GLY A 225 -13.77 -23.96 -14.46
N THR A 226 -13.66 -24.87 -13.49
CA THR A 226 -13.54 -24.50 -12.07
C THR A 226 -12.08 -24.35 -11.68
N VAL A 227 -11.82 -23.43 -10.75
CA VAL A 227 -10.52 -23.28 -10.10
C VAL A 227 -10.72 -23.57 -8.63
N SER A 228 -9.87 -24.42 -8.05
CA SER A 228 -9.85 -24.69 -6.62
C SER A 228 -8.48 -24.39 -6.04
N SER A 229 -8.43 -24.09 -4.74
CA SER A 229 -7.19 -24.00 -3.96
C SER A 229 -7.21 -24.92 -2.75
N ASN A 230 -6.06 -25.12 -2.12
CA ASN A 230 -5.94 -25.69 -0.78
C ASN A 230 -6.34 -24.68 0.32
N ALA A 231 -7.49 -24.03 0.17
CA ALA A 231 -7.95 -22.99 1.09
C ALA A 231 -8.06 -23.51 2.53
N GLY A 232 -7.63 -22.71 3.50
CA GLY A 232 -7.60 -23.10 4.92
C GLY A 232 -6.50 -22.41 5.72
N ASP A 233 -6.34 -22.82 6.98
CA ASP A 233 -5.48 -22.16 8.00
C ASP A 233 -4.05 -22.72 7.99
N ASN A 234 -3.50 -22.93 6.80
CA ASN A 234 -2.23 -23.59 6.55
C ASN A 234 -1.15 -22.65 6.01
N TYR A 235 -1.39 -21.33 5.93
CA TYR A 235 -0.39 -20.38 5.45
C TYR A 235 0.64 -20.07 6.53
N THR A 236 1.91 -20.48 6.34
CA THR A 236 2.98 -20.20 7.32
C THR A 236 3.71 -18.88 7.07
N GLY A 237 3.58 -18.30 5.86
CA GLY A 237 4.32 -17.12 5.44
C GLY A 237 4.09 -15.87 6.30
N THR A 238 4.98 -14.90 6.17
CA THR A 238 5.00 -13.68 7.01
C THR A 238 4.35 -12.47 6.34
N THR A 239 4.15 -12.50 5.03
CA THR A 239 3.55 -11.41 4.24
C THR A 239 2.36 -11.93 3.45
N ASN A 240 1.40 -11.07 3.10
CA ASN A 240 0.36 -11.46 2.14
C ASN A 240 0.99 -11.68 0.77
N LYS A 241 0.57 -12.73 0.06
CA LYS A 241 0.97 -13.02 -1.32
C LYS A 241 -0.29 -13.25 -2.15
N THR A 242 -0.35 -12.62 -3.32
CA THR A 242 -1.41 -12.84 -4.29
C THR A 242 -0.80 -13.52 -5.50
N PHE A 243 -1.37 -14.66 -5.89
CA PHE A 243 -0.96 -15.40 -7.07
C PHE A 243 -1.96 -15.14 -8.19
N LEU A 244 -1.50 -14.55 -9.29
CA LEU A 244 -2.28 -14.41 -10.51
C LEU A 244 -1.88 -15.52 -11.48
N VAL A 245 -2.82 -16.41 -11.81
CA VAL A 245 -2.58 -17.50 -12.76
C VAL A 245 -3.26 -17.19 -14.09
N GLN A 246 -2.50 -17.35 -15.17
CA GLN A 246 -2.99 -17.15 -16.53
C GLN A 246 -2.77 -18.41 -17.37
N ALA A 247 -3.83 -18.90 -18.00
CA ALA A 247 -3.74 -19.94 -19.02
C ALA A 247 -3.05 -19.37 -20.28
N VAL A 248 -2.04 -20.07 -20.76
CA VAL A 248 -1.25 -19.72 -21.96
C VAL A 248 -1.81 -20.41 -23.20
N THR A 249 -2.10 -21.72 -23.09
CA THR A 249 -2.61 -22.53 -24.20
C THR A 249 -3.87 -23.22 -23.73
N GLY A 250 -4.98 -23.05 -24.47
CA GLY A 250 -6.21 -23.80 -24.22
C GLY A 250 -6.05 -25.27 -24.60
N GLY A 251 -6.64 -26.17 -23.82
CA GLY A 251 -6.59 -27.62 -24.02
C GLY A 251 -7.53 -28.34 -23.07
N ALA A 252 -7.68 -29.65 -23.26
CA ALA A 252 -8.34 -30.52 -22.27
C ALA A 252 -7.63 -30.42 -20.89
N PRO A 253 -8.29 -30.81 -19.78
CA PRO A 253 -7.61 -31.02 -18.50
C PRO A 253 -6.31 -31.82 -18.72
N ASP A 254 -5.25 -31.43 -18.03
CA ASP A 254 -3.90 -32.00 -18.13
C ASP A 254 -3.11 -31.65 -19.42
N THR A 255 -3.69 -30.92 -20.37
CA THR A 255 -2.99 -30.45 -21.60
C THR A 255 -2.89 -28.93 -21.72
N ALA A 256 -3.79 -28.18 -21.08
CA ALA A 256 -3.69 -26.72 -21.04
C ALA A 256 -2.46 -26.29 -20.23
N THR A 257 -1.71 -25.29 -20.70
CA THR A 257 -0.53 -24.78 -20.00
C THR A 257 -0.85 -23.45 -19.31
N TYR A 258 -0.26 -23.19 -18.15
CA TYR A 258 -0.41 -21.94 -17.41
C TYR A 258 0.93 -21.33 -17.00
N LYS A 259 0.88 -20.04 -16.65
CA LYS A 259 1.95 -19.26 -16.03
C LYS A 259 1.37 -18.54 -14.82
N PHE A 260 2.18 -18.20 -13.83
CA PHE A 260 1.72 -17.49 -12.64
C PHE A 260 2.54 -16.24 -12.36
N SER A 261 1.99 -15.31 -11.60
CA SER A 261 2.64 -14.09 -11.17
C SER A 261 2.42 -13.90 -9.68
N ILE A 262 3.44 -13.38 -8.98
CA ILE A 262 3.39 -13.03 -7.56
C ILE A 262 3.42 -11.50 -7.33
N ASP A 263 3.46 -10.73 -8.42
CA ASP A 263 3.65 -9.28 -8.43
C ASP A 263 2.51 -8.54 -9.15
N GLY A 264 1.31 -9.16 -9.15
CA GLY A 264 0.12 -8.56 -9.75
C GLY A 264 0.11 -8.54 -11.28
N GLY A 265 0.89 -9.42 -11.92
CA GLY A 265 0.94 -9.60 -13.37
C GLY A 265 2.06 -8.84 -14.07
N ILE A 266 3.00 -8.22 -13.34
CA ILE A 266 4.15 -7.52 -13.93
C ILE A 266 5.11 -8.54 -14.54
N THR A 267 5.45 -9.58 -13.78
CA THR A 267 6.27 -10.69 -14.25
C THR A 267 5.51 -12.00 -14.12
N TYR A 268 5.72 -12.87 -15.11
CA TYR A 268 5.16 -14.22 -15.09
C TYR A 268 6.28 -15.24 -14.97
N LEU A 269 6.04 -16.23 -14.13
CA LEU A 269 6.91 -17.33 -13.80
C LEU A 269 6.28 -18.64 -14.29
N GLY A 270 7.16 -19.56 -14.66
CA GLY A 270 6.86 -20.97 -14.93
C GLY A 270 7.25 -21.85 -13.76
N PHE A 271 7.39 -23.15 -14.00
CA PHE A 271 7.76 -24.13 -12.98
C PHE A 271 9.03 -23.74 -12.21
N GLY A 272 9.01 -23.90 -10.88
CA GLY A 272 10.13 -23.59 -9.99
C GLY A 272 10.35 -22.10 -9.72
N GLY A 273 9.43 -21.22 -10.12
CA GLY A 273 9.55 -19.78 -9.91
C GLY A 273 10.53 -19.08 -10.86
N VAL A 274 10.91 -19.72 -11.97
CA VAL A 274 11.78 -19.14 -12.99
C VAL A 274 10.96 -18.38 -14.03
N ALA A 275 11.55 -17.35 -14.65
CA ALA A 275 10.90 -16.53 -15.68
C ALA A 275 10.25 -17.39 -16.77
N TYR A 276 8.99 -17.07 -17.09
CA TYR A 276 8.20 -17.82 -18.05
C TYR A 276 8.78 -17.74 -19.49
N ASN A 277 8.92 -18.90 -20.15
CA ASN A 277 9.32 -19.06 -21.54
C ASN A 277 8.34 -19.98 -22.28
N ALA A 278 7.65 -19.43 -23.29
CA ALA A 278 6.67 -20.16 -24.09
C ALA A 278 7.25 -21.30 -24.94
N SER A 279 8.56 -21.32 -25.17
CA SER A 279 9.24 -22.35 -25.96
C SER A 279 9.82 -23.49 -25.12
N ALA A 280 9.76 -23.41 -23.79
CA ALA A 280 10.33 -24.42 -22.91
C ALA A 280 9.39 -25.63 -22.75
N LEU A 281 9.95 -26.84 -22.76
CA LEU A 281 9.21 -28.09 -22.63
C LEU A 281 8.78 -28.35 -21.17
N ALA A 282 7.78 -29.22 -21.00
CA ALA A 282 7.29 -29.72 -19.72
C ALA A 282 8.42 -30.00 -18.71
N GLY A 283 8.33 -29.44 -17.49
CA GLY A 283 9.28 -29.72 -16.41
C GLY A 283 10.65 -29.03 -16.52
N THR A 284 10.86 -28.18 -17.53
CA THR A 284 12.04 -27.31 -17.57
C THR A 284 11.82 -26.07 -16.69
N ALA A 285 12.85 -25.60 -16.00
CA ALA A 285 12.80 -24.37 -15.25
C ALA A 285 12.38 -23.19 -16.16
N GLY A 286 11.25 -22.55 -15.86
CA GLY A 286 10.69 -21.44 -16.64
C GLY A 286 9.67 -21.85 -17.72
N ALA A 287 9.40 -23.14 -17.93
CA ALA A 287 8.30 -23.58 -18.79
C ALA A 287 6.92 -23.38 -18.15
N GLY A 288 5.88 -23.25 -18.96
CA GLY A 288 4.49 -23.27 -18.48
C GLY A 288 4.14 -24.60 -17.83
N ILE A 289 3.37 -24.57 -16.74
CA ILE A 289 2.94 -25.76 -16.00
C ILE A 289 1.61 -26.28 -16.60
N PHE A 290 1.37 -27.58 -16.62
CA PHE A 290 0.10 -28.14 -17.09
C PHE A 290 -1.00 -27.98 -16.04
N ALA A 291 -2.18 -27.55 -16.48
CA ALA A 291 -3.38 -27.45 -15.66
C ALA A 291 -3.84 -28.87 -15.29
N ALA A 292 -3.48 -29.33 -14.10
CA ALA A 292 -3.86 -30.65 -13.60
C ALA A 292 -5.30 -30.67 -13.05
N SER A 293 -5.97 -31.82 -13.17
CA SER A 293 -7.27 -32.11 -12.54
C SER A 293 -7.23 -32.22 -11.00
N GLY A 294 -6.05 -32.07 -10.39
CA GLY A 294 -5.84 -32.06 -8.94
C GLY A 294 -5.02 -30.84 -8.47
N LEU A 295 -5.08 -30.54 -7.18
CA LEU A 295 -4.33 -29.45 -6.56
C LEU A 295 -2.81 -29.70 -6.68
N THR A 296 -2.09 -28.79 -7.34
CA THR A 296 -0.62 -28.84 -7.46
C THR A 296 0.01 -27.53 -7.00
N ALA A 297 1.16 -27.59 -6.31
CA ALA A 297 1.85 -26.41 -5.81
C ALA A 297 2.33 -25.54 -6.99
N ILE A 298 1.91 -24.27 -7.01
CA ILE A 298 2.20 -23.33 -8.11
C ILE A 298 3.71 -23.11 -8.28
N ASP A 299 4.47 -23.07 -7.18
CA ASP A 299 5.91 -22.82 -7.17
C ASP A 299 6.77 -24.08 -7.37
N GLY A 300 6.17 -25.27 -7.45
CA GLY A 300 6.90 -26.53 -7.56
C GLY A 300 7.62 -26.98 -6.28
N SER A 301 7.41 -26.32 -5.14
CA SER A 301 8.11 -26.60 -3.88
C SER A 301 7.76 -27.97 -3.27
N GLY A 302 6.62 -28.57 -3.67
CA GLY A 302 6.14 -29.85 -3.13
C GLY A 302 5.79 -29.83 -1.64
N ALA A 303 5.94 -28.69 -0.96
CA ALA A 303 5.70 -28.54 0.47
C ALA A 303 4.24 -28.19 0.73
N THR A 304 3.59 -28.97 1.60
CA THR A 304 2.16 -28.84 1.95
C THR A 304 1.80 -27.56 2.70
N ASN A 305 2.80 -26.77 3.15
CA ASN A 305 2.60 -25.73 4.15
C ASN A 305 2.96 -24.30 3.68
N GLU A 306 3.61 -24.14 2.52
CA GLU A 306 3.96 -22.82 1.97
C GLU A 306 3.43 -22.56 0.56
N GLY A 307 3.15 -23.62 -0.20
CA GLY A 307 2.63 -23.53 -1.55
C GLY A 307 1.11 -23.35 -1.59
N VAL A 308 0.65 -22.32 -2.32
CA VAL A 308 -0.72 -22.33 -2.83
C VAL A 308 -0.79 -23.43 -3.87
N GLN A 309 -1.72 -24.37 -3.67
CA GLN A 309 -2.01 -25.38 -4.66
C GLN A 309 -3.23 -24.95 -5.47
N ILE A 310 -3.20 -25.13 -6.79
CA ILE A 310 -4.36 -24.86 -7.66
C ILE A 310 -4.70 -26.09 -8.48
N GLY A 311 -6.00 -26.34 -8.65
CA GLY A 311 -6.55 -27.39 -9.49
C GLY A 311 -7.52 -26.79 -10.51
N PHE A 312 -7.54 -27.36 -11.71
CA PHE A 312 -8.43 -26.93 -12.79
C PHE A 312 -9.42 -28.06 -13.09
N GLY A 313 -10.71 -27.81 -12.89
CA GLY A 313 -11.76 -28.78 -13.18
C GLY A 313 -12.47 -28.49 -14.50
N ALA A 314 -12.86 -29.55 -15.21
CA ALA A 314 -13.81 -29.44 -16.32
C ALA A 314 -15.24 -29.33 -15.77
N THR A 315 -15.95 -28.25 -16.08
CA THR A 315 -17.42 -28.25 -16.07
C THR A 315 -17.89 -29.10 -17.25
N GLY A 316 -18.80 -30.04 -16.98
CA GLY A 316 -18.99 -31.23 -17.79
C GLY A 316 -19.45 -31.04 -19.23
N THR A 317 -19.15 -32.05 -20.05
CA THR A 317 -19.99 -32.46 -21.18
C THR A 317 -20.07 -33.99 -21.21
N ARG A 318 -21.04 -34.55 -20.48
CA ARG A 318 -21.65 -35.82 -20.89
C ARG A 318 -22.87 -35.50 -21.75
N TRP A 319 -22.63 -35.06 -22.98
CA TRP A 319 -23.62 -35.26 -24.03
C TRP A 319 -23.46 -36.70 -24.50
N MET A 320 -24.25 -37.59 -23.89
CA MET A 320 -24.42 -38.94 -24.37
C MET A 320 -25.21 -38.86 -25.68
N TRP A 321 -24.50 -38.69 -26.81
CA TRP A 321 -25.11 -38.93 -28.11
C TRP A 321 -25.25 -40.44 -28.26
N SER A 322 -26.43 -40.99 -27.90
CA SER A 322 -26.81 -42.27 -28.48
C SER A 322 -27.24 -42.00 -29.92
N ILE A 323 -26.44 -42.46 -30.86
CA ILE A 323 -26.92 -42.67 -32.22
C ILE A 323 -27.85 -43.89 -32.12
N PRO A 324 -29.11 -43.81 -32.57
CA PRO A 324 -29.95 -45.00 -32.69
C PRO A 324 -29.26 -45.96 -33.65
N ASN A 325 -28.86 -47.13 -33.15
CA ASN A 325 -28.31 -48.17 -34.00
C ASN A 325 -29.42 -48.65 -34.94
N SER A 326 -29.39 -48.15 -36.18
CA SER A 326 -30.25 -48.61 -37.26
C SER A 326 -29.98 -50.10 -37.50
N LYS A 327 -31.06 -50.89 -37.46
CA LYS A 327 -31.16 -52.27 -37.97
C LYS A 327 -30.10 -52.57 -39.03
N LYS A 328 -29.10 -53.37 -38.68
CA LYS A 328 -28.19 -53.99 -39.65
C LYS A 328 -28.79 -55.32 -40.09
N ASP A 329 -29.81 -55.19 -40.94
CA ASP A 329 -30.15 -56.21 -41.91
C ASP A 329 -28.97 -56.31 -42.91
N ARG A 330 -28.39 -57.49 -43.07
CA ARG A 330 -27.76 -57.97 -44.31
C ARG A 330 -27.33 -59.42 -44.18
N MET A 331 -28.24 -60.31 -44.59
CA MET A 331 -27.91 -61.58 -45.22
C MET A 331 -26.98 -61.35 -46.43
N ARG A 332 -25.88 -62.11 -46.51
CA ARG A 332 -25.41 -62.81 -47.73
C ARG A 332 -24.04 -63.46 -47.48
N SER A 333 -24.01 -64.78 -47.37
CA SER A 333 -23.24 -65.59 -48.31
C SER A 333 -23.84 -66.99 -48.38
N SER A 334 -24.05 -67.47 -49.60
CA SER A 334 -24.58 -68.80 -49.92
C SER A 334 -23.61 -69.45 -50.90
N ARG A 335 -23.46 -70.78 -50.71
CA ARG A 335 -22.89 -71.82 -51.61
C ARG A 335 -21.37 -71.96 -51.71
N SER A 336 -20.88 -73.13 -51.26
CA SER A 336 -20.26 -74.12 -52.16
C SER A 336 -20.15 -75.53 -51.52
N THR A 337 -20.85 -76.49 -52.13
CA THR A 337 -20.59 -77.94 -52.39
C THR A 337 -20.11 -78.96 -51.30
N THR A 338 -21.06 -79.82 -50.86
CA THR A 338 -21.11 -81.33 -50.74
C THR A 338 -19.83 -82.24 -50.62
N PRO A 339 -19.95 -83.55 -50.21
CA PRO A 339 -20.75 -84.20 -49.14
C PRO A 339 -19.97 -85.30 -48.35
N ARG A 340 -20.47 -85.79 -47.19
CA ARG A 340 -20.34 -87.22 -46.78
C ARG A 340 -21.31 -87.65 -45.65
N LEU A 341 -22.26 -88.48 -46.08
CA LEU A 341 -23.15 -89.48 -45.44
C LEU A 341 -22.83 -90.01 -44.01
N ARG A 342 -23.86 -90.09 -43.13
CA ARG A 342 -24.63 -91.32 -42.78
C ARG A 342 -25.58 -91.17 -41.57
N LYS A 343 -26.81 -91.71 -41.74
CA LYS A 343 -27.76 -92.34 -40.75
C LYS A 343 -28.37 -91.42 -39.66
N ALA A 344 -29.64 -91.49 -39.25
CA ALA A 344 -30.82 -92.36 -39.47
C ALA A 344 -32.08 -91.60 -38.94
N PRO A 345 -33.32 -92.09 -39.16
CA PRO A 345 -34.54 -91.27 -39.29
C PRO A 345 -35.43 -91.23 -38.04
N ILE A 346 -36.52 -90.43 -38.05
CA ILE A 346 -37.93 -90.84 -37.80
C ILE A 346 -38.87 -89.63 -37.60
N ARG A 347 -39.89 -89.56 -38.49
CA ARG A 347 -41.32 -89.12 -38.33
C ARG A 347 -41.61 -87.69 -37.84
N SER A 348 -42.70 -87.01 -38.21
CA SER A 348 -43.82 -87.22 -39.14
C SER A 348 -44.70 -85.96 -39.04
N SER A 349 -45.38 -85.57 -40.13
CA SER A 349 -46.73 -84.92 -40.18
C SER A 349 -46.92 -83.56 -39.48
N THR A 350 -47.54 -82.52 -40.03
CA THR A 350 -48.42 -82.36 -41.20
C THR A 350 -48.71 -80.85 -41.34
N LEU A 351 -48.90 -80.41 -42.59
CA LEU A 351 -49.81 -79.39 -43.15
C LEU A 351 -50.48 -78.38 -42.17
N PHE A 352 -50.59 -77.08 -42.49
CA PHE A 352 -51.40 -76.59 -43.61
C PHE A 352 -51.05 -75.14 -44.00
N LYS A 353 -51.38 -74.81 -45.25
CA LYS A 353 -50.97 -73.68 -46.09
C LYS A 353 -52.15 -72.73 -46.31
N ALA A 354 -51.83 -71.46 -46.63
CA ALA A 354 -52.54 -70.52 -47.52
C ALA A 354 -53.88 -69.93 -47.01
N SER A 355 -53.95 -68.62 -46.73
CA SER A 355 -54.16 -67.47 -47.67
C SER A 355 -55.65 -67.17 -47.88
N PRO A 356 -56.07 -65.97 -48.35
CA PRO A 356 -55.31 -64.74 -48.70
C PRO A 356 -55.16 -63.73 -47.56
#